data_AF-J8A0X9-F1
#
_entry.id   AF-J8A0X9-F1
#
_cell.length_a   1.000
_cell.length_b   1.000
_cell.length_c   1.000
_cell.angle_alpha   90.00
_cell.angle_beta   90.00
_cell.angle_gamma   90.00
#
_symmetry.space_group_name_H-M   'P 1'
#
loop_
_entity.id
_entity.type
_entity.pdbx_description
1 polymer ?
#
loop_
_entity_poly.entity_id
_entity_poly.type
_entity_poly.pdbx_seq_one_letter_code
_entity_poly.pdbx_strand_id
1 'polypeptide(L)' 'MTNKKIGLLVMVYGTPESLGDVEVYYTHLRHGHKPSEEAPQELIERYKAIGGISPLAKITKE' A
#
# COMPACT_ATOMS: atom_id res chain seq x y z
N MET A 1 30.92 26.56 -5.38
CA MET A 1 30.77 25.11 -5.07
C MET A 1 29.85 24.50 -6.11
N THR A 2 30.27 23.45 -6.80
CA THR A 2 29.42 22.76 -7.77
C THR A 2 28.37 21.94 -7.03
N ASN A 3 27.09 22.14 -7.37
CA ASN A 3 25.98 21.48 -6.69
C ASN A 3 25.94 20.00 -7.12
N LYS A 4 26.52 19.10 -6.30
CA LYS A 4 26.51 17.66 -6.56
C LYS A 4 25.11 17.10 -6.30
N LYS A 5 24.57 16.33 -7.24
CA LYS A 5 23.34 15.56 -7.03
C LYS A 5 23.59 14.50 -5.95
N ILE A 6 22.74 14.47 -4.93
CA ILE A 6 22.73 13.46 -3.88
C ILE A 6 21.46 12.63 -4.09
N GLY A 7 21.60 11.30 -4.11
CA GLY A 7 20.46 10.41 -4.10
C GLY A 7 19.84 10.36 -2.70
N LEU A 8 18.52 10.58 -2.61
CA LEU A 8 17.75 10.41 -1.39
C LEU A 8 16.70 9.32 -1.65
N LEU A 9 16.84 8.19 -0.98
CA LEU A 9 15.86 7.09 -1.04
C LEU A 9 14.84 7.28 0.08
N VAL A 10 13.60 7.59 -0.28
CA VAL A 10 12.47 7.65 0.64
C VAL A 10 11.75 6.31 0.59
N MET A 11 11.60 5.65 1.73
CA MET A 11 10.92 4.37 1.84
C MET A 11 9.63 4.52 2.64
N VAL A 12 8.59 3.83 2.19
CA VAL A 12 7.33 3.69 2.91
C VAL A 12 6.91 2.23 2.87
N TYR A 13 6.04 1.83 3.80
CA TYR A 13 5.45 0.49 3.77
C TYR A 13 4.58 0.26 2.52
N GLY A 14 3.94 1.33 2.02
CA GLY A 14 3.05 1.27 0.87
C GLY A 14 1.63 0.86 1.24
N THR A 15 0.72 1.10 0.30
CA THR A 15 -0.70 0.76 0.36
C THR A 15 -1.09 0.27 -1.04
N PRO A 16 -2.09 -0.62 -1.17
CA PRO A 16 -2.60 -1.02 -2.48
C PRO A 16 -3.04 0.21 -3.31
N GLU A 17 -2.73 0.19 -4.61
CA GLU A 17 -3.12 1.26 -5.55
C GLU A 17 -4.60 1.13 -5.97
N SER A 18 -5.17 -0.06 -5.85
CA SER A 18 -6.60 -0.33 -6.09
C SER A 18 -7.16 -1.38 -5.11
N LEU A 19 -8.49 -1.48 -5.01
CA LEU A 19 -9.14 -2.53 -4.21
C LEU A 19 -8.85 -3.95 -4.73
N GLY A 20 -8.56 -4.10 -6.02
CA GLY A 20 -8.19 -5.39 -6.61
C GLY A 20 -6.82 -5.90 -6.15
N ASP A 21 -5.95 -4.98 -5.72
CA ASP A 21 -4.58 -5.33 -5.28
C ASP A 21 -4.53 -5.73 -3.80
N VAL A 22 -5.66 -5.66 -3.07
CA VAL A 22 -5.69 -5.90 -1.63
C VAL A 22 -5.24 -7.32 -1.28
N GLU A 23 -5.64 -8.34 -2.04
CA GLU A 23 -5.23 -9.73 -1.78
C GLU A 23 -3.71 -9.91 -1.94
N VAL A 24 -3.14 -9.37 -3.02
CA VAL A 24 -1.71 -9.45 -3.32
C VAL A 24 -0.90 -8.71 -2.26
N TYR A 25 -1.31 -7.47 -1.94
CA TYR A 25 -0.70 -6.67 -0.88
C TYR A 25 -0.76 -7.40 0.47
N TYR A 26 -1.92 -7.95 0.82
CA TYR A 26 -2.10 -8.59 2.12
C TYR A 26 -1.32 -9.91 2.23
N THR A 27 -1.21 -10.66 1.13
CA THR A 27 -0.34 -11.83 1.04
C THR A 27 1.13 -11.46 1.22
N HIS A 28 1.59 -10.36 0.64
CA HIS A 28 2.94 -9.84 0.85
C HIS A 28 3.19 -9.49 2.33
N LEU A 29 2.21 -8.86 3.01
CA LEU A 29 2.31 -8.57 4.45
C LEU A 29 2.43 -9.84 5.30
N ARG A 30 1.85 -10.95 4.83
CA ARG A 30 1.90 -12.26 5.48
C ARG A 30 3.08 -13.12 5.02
N HIS A 31 4.14 -12.49 4.54
CA HIS A 31 5.36 -13.18 4.09
C HIS A 31 5.10 -14.25 3.01
N GLY A 32 4.15 -13.98 2.11
CA GLY A 32 3.77 -14.89 1.02
C GLY A 32 2.71 -15.92 1.37
N HIS A 33 2.22 -15.97 2.61
CA HIS A 33 1.15 -16.89 2.99
C HIS A 33 -0.20 -16.30 2.59
N LYS A 34 -0.87 -16.94 1.62
CA LYS A 34 -2.20 -16.52 1.17
C LYS A 34 -3.18 -16.60 2.36
N PRO A 35 -3.87 -15.51 2.72
CA PRO A 35 -4.89 -15.51 3.77
C PRO A 35 -6.17 -16.27 3.32
N SER A 36 -7.07 -16.56 4.27
CA SER A 36 -8.42 -17.03 3.93
C SER A 36 -9.19 -15.97 3.15
N GLU A 37 -10.15 -16.40 2.31
CA GLU A 37 -11.03 -15.55 1.49
C GLU A 37 -12.00 -14.66 2.32
N GLU A 38 -11.84 -14.56 3.62
CA GLU A 38 -12.64 -13.67 4.48
C GLU A 38 -11.82 -12.44 4.89
N ALA A 39 -10.50 -12.60 5.02
CA ALA A 39 -9.63 -11.57 5.58
C ALA A 39 -9.29 -10.44 4.57
N PRO A 40 -9.00 -10.70 3.27
CA PRO A 40 -8.90 -9.65 2.26
C PRO A 40 -10.21 -8.87 2.09
N GLN A 41 -11.36 -9.54 2.21
CA GLN A 41 -12.68 -8.96 2.07
C GLN A 41 -12.95 -7.99 3.22
N GLU A 42 -12.65 -8.39 4.46
CA GLU A 42 -12.70 -7.47 5.60
C GLU A 42 -11.81 -6.23 5.39
N LEU A 43 -10.59 -6.44 4.86
CA LEU A 43 -9.67 -5.34 4.56
C LEU A 43 -10.20 -4.42 3.45
N ILE A 44 -10.82 -4.97 2.40
CA ILE A 44 -11.51 -4.21 1.34
C ILE A 44 -12.62 -3.34 1.94
N GLU A 45 -13.44 -3.88 2.83
CA GLU A 45 -14.53 -3.12 3.46
C GLU A 45 -14.00 -1.98 4.34
N ARG A 46 -12.87 -2.19 5.04
CA ARG A 46 -12.19 -1.11 5.79
C ARG A 46 -11.70 0.00 4.86
N TYR A 47 -11.14 -0.36 3.70
CA TYR A 47 -10.70 0.61 2.68
C TYR A 47 -11.89 1.38 2.08
N LYS A 48 -13.01 0.71 1.78
CA LYS A 48 -14.25 1.38 1.34
C LYS A 48 -14.80 2.34 2.39
N ALA A 49 -14.78 1.96 3.68
CA ALA A 49 -15.26 2.79 4.78
C ALA A 49 -14.50 4.12 4.91
N ILE A 50 -13.23 4.17 4.49
CA ILE A 50 -12.41 5.39 4.48
C ILE A 50 -12.46 6.16 3.15
N GLY A 51 -13.38 5.81 2.25
CA GLY A 51 -13.57 6.51 0.97
C GLY A 51 -12.92 5.84 -0.25
N GLY A 52 -12.56 4.56 -0.17
CA GLY A 52 -12.10 3.78 -1.32
C GLY A 52 -10.69 3.23 -1.11
N ILE A 53 -9.65 4.00 -1.40
CA ILE A 53 -8.25 3.61 -1.18
C ILE A 53 -7.59 4.54 -0.18
N SER A 54 -6.50 4.10 0.45
CA SER A 54 -5.80 4.95 1.42
C SER A 54 -5.24 6.22 0.76
N PRO A 55 -5.44 7.40 1.37
CA PRO A 55 -4.84 8.64 0.88
C PRO A 55 -3.31 8.62 0.94
N LEU A 56 -2.71 7.66 1.66
CA LEU A 56 -1.25 7.51 1.78
C LEU A 56 -0.56 7.32 0.42
N ALA A 57 -1.23 6.71 -0.57
CA ALA A 57 -0.67 6.55 -1.91
C ALA A 57 -0.39 7.91 -2.57
N LYS A 58 -1.27 8.88 -2.35
CA LYS A 58 -1.12 10.25 -2.85
C LYS A 58 -0.08 11.01 -2.04
N ILE A 59 -0.17 10.97 -0.71
CA ILE A 59 0.75 11.67 0.20
C ILE A 59 2.21 11.23 0.00
N THR A 60 2.46 9.98 -0.36
CA THR A 60 3.83 9.47 -0.62
C THR A 60 4.45 10.05 -1.90
N LYS A 61 3.62 10.44 -2.88
CA LYS A 61 4.06 10.93 -4.19
C LYS A 61 4.24 12.46 -4.22
N GLU A 62 3.71 13.17 -3.22
CA GLU A 62 3.81 14.64 -3.04
C GLU A 62 5.04 15.02 -2.21
#